data_AF-A0A354F3H5-F1
#
_entry.id   AF-A0A354F3H5-F1
#
_cell.length_a   1.000
_cell.length_b   1.000
_cell.length_c   1.000
_cell.angle_alpha   90.00
_cell.angle_beta   90.00
_cell.angle_gamma   90.00
#
_symmetry.space_group_name_H-M   'P 1'
#
loop_
_entity.id
_entity.type
_entity.pdbx_description
1 polymer ?
#
loop_
_entity_poly.entity_id
_entity_poly.type
_entity_poly.pdbx_seq_one_letter_code
_entity_poly.pdbx_strand_id
1 'polypeptide(L)'
;MKYHQKSIEDVLQVLNTSHNGLSHGEINRRLLEYGPNELKEAKKKGPLGMLIAQFMDFMIIILIIAAIISGVIGEAVDTIAIVVIVIINAVIGFIQEYRAEKAMEALKMMASPTAAVIRDGSIISISSKEVVPGDLVILEAGNVVPADMRLMESAQLRIEEAALTGESVPVEKSLSALHEEIVPIGDRRNMAYKGTIVSYGRGKGIVVATGMETELGRIATMLQEEEEVKTPLQKRLIRVGQWLGISALAICAIVFVVGIMRGESPVLMFLTAVSLAVAAIPEALPAVVTISLSLGAMKMVKQSVLVRKLPAVETLGSVTYICSDKTGTLTLNRMTVEEMFVDNKILRIPDIKINNKEFSTKNLDSPVNLMMICMAISNDARITKEGKITGDPTEIALFEMAENSGFGKSDSEVLLPRVSEIPFDSDRKCMTTFHKNSLKQPILKEDDVGFVSITKGGVEVIIDKSE
;
A
#
# COMPACT_ATOMS: atom_id res chain seq x y z
N MET A 1 21.75 -13.64 -2.62
CA MET A 1 23.10 -13.04 -2.49
C MET A 1 23.02 -11.77 -1.64
N LYS A 2 24.08 -11.42 -0.88
CA LYS A 2 24.13 -10.21 -0.05
C LYS A 2 24.59 -8.98 -0.86
N TYR A 3 23.70 -8.44 -1.70
CA TYR A 3 24.03 -7.30 -2.59
C TYR A 3 24.42 -6.01 -1.84
N HIS A 4 23.96 -5.84 -0.60
CA HIS A 4 24.33 -4.71 0.28
C HIS A 4 25.81 -4.72 0.69
N GLN A 5 26.51 -5.85 0.58
CA GLN A 5 27.93 -5.97 0.91
C GLN A 5 28.87 -5.75 -0.29
N LYS A 6 28.30 -5.62 -1.50
CA LYS A 6 29.08 -5.47 -2.73
C LYS A 6 29.22 -4.00 -3.15
N SER A 7 30.32 -3.71 -3.84
CA SER A 7 30.50 -2.47 -4.58
C SER A 7 29.49 -2.37 -5.73
N ILE A 8 29.30 -1.17 -6.27
CA ILE A 8 28.35 -0.95 -7.37
C ILE A 8 28.85 -1.70 -8.62
N GLU A 9 30.15 -1.66 -8.88
CA GLU A 9 30.83 -2.30 -10.00
C GLU A 9 30.67 -3.84 -9.96
N ASP A 10 30.82 -4.44 -8.78
CA ASP A 10 30.57 -5.86 -8.57
C ASP A 10 29.12 -6.24 -8.90
N VAL A 11 28.16 -5.41 -8.48
CA VAL A 11 26.73 -5.66 -8.73
C VAL A 11 26.42 -5.53 -10.22
N LEU A 12 26.99 -4.53 -10.91
CA LEU A 12 26.88 -4.39 -12.37
C LEU A 12 27.43 -5.62 -13.09
N GLN A 13 28.59 -6.13 -12.66
CA GLN A 13 29.21 -7.31 -13.25
C GLN A 13 28.40 -8.59 -12.99
N VAL A 14 27.97 -8.82 -11.74
CA VAL A 14 27.17 -9.99 -11.36
C VAL A 14 25.84 -10.03 -12.13
N LEU A 15 25.20 -8.87 -12.31
CA LEU A 15 23.92 -8.77 -13.02
C LEU A 15 24.09 -8.53 -14.52
N ASN A 16 25.32 -8.56 -15.06
CA ASN A 16 25.64 -8.28 -16.48
C ASN A 16 24.86 -7.06 -17.01
N THR A 17 24.93 -5.93 -16.29
CA THR A 17 24.25 -4.67 -16.65
C THR A 17 25.26 -3.53 -16.67
N SER A 18 24.87 -2.39 -17.25
CA SER A 18 25.74 -1.24 -17.48
C SER A 18 25.15 0.03 -16.89
N HIS A 19 25.95 1.09 -16.78
CA HIS A 19 25.47 2.43 -16.38
C HIS A 19 24.42 3.02 -17.35
N ASN A 20 24.34 2.51 -18.58
CA ASN A 20 23.36 2.91 -19.59
C ASN A 20 22.08 2.03 -19.55
N GLY A 21 21.98 1.11 -18.59
CA GLY A 21 20.84 0.19 -18.50
C GLY A 21 20.97 -1.06 -19.35
N LEU A 22 19.90 -1.83 -19.38
CA LEU A 22 19.75 -3.05 -20.17
C LEU A 22 19.35 -2.72 -21.62
N SER A 23 19.71 -3.61 -22.54
CA SER A 23 19.28 -3.53 -23.94
C SER A 23 17.94 -4.23 -24.16
N HIS A 24 17.18 -3.78 -25.17
CA HIS A 24 15.91 -4.39 -25.56
C HIS A 24 15.94 -5.92 -25.75
N GLY A 25 17.03 -6.47 -26.28
CA GLY A 25 17.17 -7.92 -26.48
C GLY A 25 17.31 -8.70 -25.17
N GLU A 26 18.00 -8.12 -24.18
CA GLU A 26 18.26 -8.76 -22.89
C GLU A 26 17.03 -8.71 -21.97
N ILE A 27 16.20 -7.67 -22.10
CA ILE A 27 14.97 -7.50 -21.30
C ILE A 27 13.99 -8.65 -21.56
N ASN A 28 13.73 -8.99 -22.82
CA ASN A 28 12.82 -10.08 -23.16
C ASN A 28 13.33 -11.43 -22.64
N ARG A 29 14.65 -11.65 -22.72
CA ARG A 29 15.30 -12.85 -22.17
C ARG A 29 15.11 -12.93 -20.66
N ARG A 30 15.32 -11.83 -19.93
CA ARG A 30 15.16 -11.78 -18.47
C ARG A 30 13.71 -11.86 -18.01
N LEU A 31 12.76 -11.30 -18.76
CA LEU A 31 11.34 -11.47 -18.48
C LEU A 31 10.91 -12.94 -18.60
N LEU A 32 11.47 -13.68 -19.55
CA LEU A 32 11.25 -15.12 -19.67
C LEU A 32 11.93 -15.93 -18.55
N GLU A 33 13.12 -15.51 -18.12
CA GLU A 33 13.92 -16.20 -17.09
C GLU A 33 13.39 -15.97 -15.66
N TYR A 34 13.15 -14.71 -15.30
CA TYR A 34 12.74 -14.31 -13.94
C TYR A 34 11.22 -14.17 -13.77
N GLY A 35 10.48 -14.03 -14.88
CA GLY A 35 9.05 -13.75 -14.85
C GLY A 35 8.72 -12.28 -14.52
N PRO A 36 7.43 -11.92 -14.48
CA PRO A 36 6.99 -10.57 -14.18
C PRO A 36 7.26 -10.20 -12.71
N ASN A 37 7.50 -8.91 -12.44
CA ASN A 37 7.72 -8.36 -11.10
C ASN A 37 6.41 -8.22 -10.32
N GLU A 38 5.77 -9.34 -10.05
CA GLU A 38 4.51 -9.43 -9.32
C GLU A 38 4.62 -10.41 -8.16
N LEU A 39 3.88 -10.13 -7.09
CA LEU A 39 3.67 -11.10 -6.04
C LEU A 39 2.76 -12.19 -6.60
N LYS A 40 3.21 -13.45 -6.58
CA LYS A 40 2.40 -14.56 -7.04
C LYS A 40 1.22 -14.72 -6.09
N GLU A 41 0.02 -14.61 -6.62
CA GLU A 41 -1.18 -15.04 -5.90
C GLU A 41 -1.29 -16.57 -5.99
N ALA A 42 -1.97 -17.19 -5.02
CA ALA A 42 -2.32 -18.61 -5.09
C ALA A 42 -3.03 -18.91 -6.43
N LYS A 43 -2.71 -20.06 -7.03
CA LYS A 43 -3.24 -20.45 -8.35
C LYS A 43 -4.77 -20.41 -8.32
N LYS A 44 -5.35 -19.45 -9.06
CA LYS A 44 -6.79 -19.40 -9.29
C LYS A 44 -7.23 -20.59 -10.12
N LYS A 45 -8.45 -21.07 -9.89
CA LYS A 45 -9.09 -22.05 -10.78
C LYS A 45 -9.32 -21.37 -12.14
N GLY A 46 -8.84 -21.96 -13.24
CA GLY A 46 -9.19 -21.47 -14.58
C GLY A 46 -10.67 -21.70 -14.89
N PRO A 47 -11.23 -21.14 -15.98
CA PRO A 47 -12.66 -21.27 -16.31
C PRO A 47 -13.13 -22.73 -16.39
N LEU A 48 -12.33 -23.62 -16.99
CA LEU A 48 -12.61 -25.06 -17.04
C LEU A 48 -12.52 -25.70 -15.64
N GLY A 49 -11.57 -25.25 -14.82
CA GLY A 49 -11.43 -25.68 -13.43
C GLY A 49 -12.60 -25.23 -12.55
N MET A 50 -13.16 -24.03 -12.79
CA MET A 50 -14.38 -23.56 -12.13
C MET A 50 -15.57 -24.44 -12.54
N LEU A 51 -15.73 -24.71 -13.84
CA LEU A 51 -16.80 -25.59 -14.33
C LEU A 51 -16.70 -27.00 -13.75
N ILE A 52 -15.52 -27.62 -13.75
CA ILE A 52 -15.30 -28.95 -13.15
C ILE A 52 -15.57 -28.90 -11.64
N ALA A 53 -15.18 -27.83 -10.95
CA ALA A 53 -15.46 -27.67 -9.53
C ALA A 53 -16.96 -27.65 -9.23
N GLN A 54 -17.82 -27.16 -10.14
CA GLN A 54 -19.27 -27.25 -9.98
C GLN A 54 -19.72 -28.73 -9.94
N PHE A 55 -19.16 -29.60 -10.79
CA PHE A 55 -19.49 -31.03 -10.77
C PHE A 55 -18.93 -31.80 -9.57
N MET A 56 -17.94 -31.25 -8.88
CA MET A 56 -17.39 -31.83 -7.65
C MET A 56 -18.17 -31.43 -6.41
N ASP A 57 -19.21 -30.60 -6.55
CA ASP A 57 -20.09 -30.29 -5.45
C ASP A 57 -20.82 -31.55 -4.96
N PHE A 58 -20.86 -31.74 -3.65
CA PHE A 58 -21.44 -32.93 -3.02
C PHE A 58 -22.89 -33.20 -3.47
N MET A 59 -23.68 -32.15 -3.72
CA MET A 59 -25.07 -32.31 -4.14
C MET A 59 -25.20 -32.68 -5.61
N ILE A 60 -24.37 -32.11 -6.47
CA ILE A 60 -24.30 -32.50 -7.89
C ILE A 60 -23.85 -33.96 -8.00
N ILE A 61 -22.91 -34.41 -7.15
CA ILE A 61 -22.52 -35.82 -7.08
C ILE A 61 -23.71 -36.71 -6.71
N ILE A 62 -24.52 -36.35 -5.71
CA ILE A 62 -25.74 -37.10 -5.35
C ILE A 62 -26.71 -37.18 -6.52
N LEU A 63 -26.90 -36.06 -7.25
CA LEU A 63 -27.77 -36.01 -8.41
C LEU A 63 -27.28 -36.87 -9.57
N ILE A 64 -25.98 -36.86 -9.82
CA ILE A 64 -25.34 -37.73 -10.82
C ILE A 64 -25.57 -39.19 -10.44
N ILE A 65 -25.38 -39.56 -9.17
CA ILE A 65 -25.66 -40.92 -8.68
C ILE A 65 -27.14 -41.28 -8.91
N ALA A 66 -28.07 -40.39 -8.60
CA ALA A 66 -29.49 -40.64 -8.82
C ALA A 66 -29.86 -40.78 -10.30
N ALA A 67 -29.28 -39.95 -11.18
CA ALA A 67 -29.45 -40.07 -12.63
C ALA A 67 -28.93 -41.42 -13.15
N ILE A 68 -27.78 -41.88 -12.65
CA ILE A 68 -27.24 -43.21 -12.99
C ILE A 68 -28.20 -44.32 -12.55
N ILE A 69 -28.72 -44.25 -11.33
CA ILE A 69 -29.66 -45.26 -10.80
C ILE A 69 -30.95 -45.28 -11.63
N SER A 70 -31.54 -44.11 -11.92
CA SER A 70 -32.75 -43.99 -12.76
C SER A 70 -32.51 -44.57 -14.17
N GLY A 71 -31.33 -44.29 -14.75
CA GLY A 71 -30.97 -44.77 -16.08
C GLY A 71 -30.82 -46.28 -16.16
N VAL A 72 -30.23 -46.90 -15.13
CA VAL A 72 -30.11 -48.36 -15.02
C VAL A 72 -31.47 -49.04 -14.89
N ILE A 73 -32.44 -48.37 -14.27
CA ILE A 73 -33.81 -48.89 -14.10
C ILE A 73 -34.65 -48.77 -15.39
N GLY A 74 -34.17 -48.00 -16.37
CA GLY A 74 -34.83 -47.84 -17.68
C GLY A 74 -35.82 -46.68 -17.74
N GLU A 75 -35.84 -45.81 -16.72
CA GLU A 75 -36.69 -44.63 -16.69
C GLU A 75 -36.01 -43.45 -17.41
N ALA A 76 -36.07 -43.50 -18.75
CA ALA A 76 -35.39 -42.53 -19.61
C ALA A 76 -35.85 -41.08 -19.37
N VAL A 77 -37.13 -40.87 -19.07
CA VAL A 77 -37.69 -39.51 -18.86
C VAL A 77 -37.09 -38.86 -17.62
N ASP A 78 -37.07 -39.58 -16.50
CA ASP A 78 -36.57 -39.08 -15.22
C ASP A 78 -35.05 -38.89 -15.25
N THR A 79 -34.33 -39.82 -15.89
CA THR A 79 -32.89 -39.69 -16.12
C THR A 79 -32.55 -38.42 -16.92
N ILE A 80 -33.25 -38.19 -18.03
CA ILE A 80 -33.03 -36.99 -18.86
C ILE A 80 -33.37 -35.73 -18.07
N ALA A 81 -34.46 -35.72 -17.31
CA ALA A 81 -34.85 -34.57 -16.49
C ALA A 81 -33.77 -34.21 -15.46
N ILE A 82 -33.23 -35.20 -14.73
CA ILE A 82 -32.17 -34.96 -13.73
C ILE A 82 -30.90 -34.45 -14.40
N VAL A 83 -30.48 -35.05 -15.52
CA VAL A 83 -29.28 -34.61 -16.25
C VAL A 83 -29.42 -33.16 -16.74
N VAL A 84 -30.60 -32.78 -17.25
CA VAL A 84 -30.86 -31.39 -17.67
C VAL A 84 -30.76 -30.43 -16.49
N ILE A 85 -31.33 -30.78 -15.33
CA ILE A 85 -31.24 -29.96 -14.11
C ILE A 85 -29.78 -29.78 -13.69
N VAL A 86 -28.99 -30.86 -13.64
CA VAL A 86 -27.56 -30.80 -13.28
C VAL A 86 -26.79 -29.89 -14.22
N ILE A 87 -27.03 -29.98 -15.53
CA ILE A 87 -26.36 -29.12 -16.52
C ILE A 87 -26.76 -27.66 -16.33
N ILE A 88 -28.06 -27.38 -16.17
CA ILE A 88 -28.56 -26.01 -15.95
C ILE A 88 -27.93 -25.42 -14.68
N ASN A 89 -27.91 -26.15 -13.57
CA ASN A 89 -27.35 -25.67 -12.31
C ASN A 89 -25.84 -25.43 -12.42
N ALA A 90 -25.09 -26.33 -13.06
CA ALA A 90 -23.66 -26.16 -13.30
C ALA A 90 -23.36 -24.93 -14.18
N VAL A 91 -24.15 -24.71 -15.24
CA VAL A 91 -24.00 -23.55 -16.13
C VAL A 91 -24.34 -22.24 -15.41
N ILE A 92 -25.43 -22.21 -14.65
CA ILE A 92 -25.83 -21.04 -13.87
C ILE A 92 -24.76 -20.72 -12.81
N GLY A 93 -24.29 -21.73 -12.07
CA GLY A 93 -23.21 -21.60 -11.09
C GLY A 93 -21.93 -21.08 -11.71
N PHE A 94 -21.50 -21.64 -12.85
CA PHE A 94 -20.34 -21.17 -13.61
C PHE A 94 -20.49 -19.71 -14.06
N ILE A 95 -21.63 -19.32 -14.64
CA ILE A 95 -21.86 -17.94 -15.10
C ILE A 95 -21.83 -16.96 -13.91
N GLN A 96 -22.42 -17.34 -12.78
CA GLN A 96 -22.45 -16.52 -11.56
C GLN A 96 -21.03 -16.34 -10.98
N GLU A 97 -20.27 -17.41 -10.83
CA GLU A 97 -18.90 -17.39 -10.33
C GLU A 97 -17.96 -16.62 -11.27
N TYR A 98 -18.08 -16.85 -12.59
CA TYR A 98 -17.28 -16.16 -13.60
C TYR A 98 -17.52 -14.64 -13.62
N ARG A 99 -18.78 -14.21 -13.47
CA ARG A 99 -19.12 -12.77 -13.38
C ARG A 99 -18.53 -12.13 -12.13
N ALA A 100 -18.58 -12.81 -10.99
CA ALA A 100 -17.99 -12.32 -9.75
C ALA A 100 -16.47 -12.18 -9.88
N GLU A 101 -15.80 -13.17 -10.46
CA GLU A 101 -14.34 -13.14 -10.66
C GLU A 101 -13.93 -12.00 -11.61
N LYS A 102 -14.67 -11.80 -12.71
CA LYS A 102 -14.41 -10.70 -13.66
C LYS A 102 -14.58 -9.32 -13.02
N ALA A 103 -15.57 -9.15 -12.15
CA ALA A 103 -15.73 -7.90 -11.39
C ALA A 103 -14.51 -7.64 -10.49
N MET A 104 -13.94 -8.69 -9.90
CA MET A 104 -12.73 -8.56 -9.08
C MET A 104 -11.47 -8.26 -9.88
N GLU A 105 -11.29 -8.87 -11.05
CA GLU A 105 -10.16 -8.57 -11.95
C GLU A 105 -10.16 -7.09 -12.36
N ALA A 106 -11.32 -6.54 -12.70
CA ALA A 106 -11.45 -5.13 -13.08
C ALA A 106 -11.00 -4.18 -11.96
N LEU A 107 -11.36 -4.46 -10.71
CA LEU A 107 -10.93 -3.67 -9.55
C LEU A 107 -9.41 -3.73 -9.34
N LYS A 108 -8.76 -4.88 -9.59
CA LYS A 108 -7.30 -5.02 -9.46
C LYS A 108 -6.52 -4.26 -10.54
N MET A 109 -7.02 -4.22 -11.77
CA MET A 109 -6.34 -3.53 -12.87
C MET A 109 -6.24 -2.01 -12.68
N MET A 110 -7.13 -1.42 -11.87
CA MET A 110 -7.17 0.02 -11.61
C MET A 110 -6.03 0.52 -10.68
N ALA A 111 -5.17 -0.37 -10.17
CA ALA A 111 -4.15 -0.04 -9.16
C ALA A 111 -2.71 -0.34 -9.59
N SER A 112 -2.42 -0.52 -10.89
CA SER A 112 -1.07 -0.94 -11.33
C SER A 112 -0.08 0.25 -11.35
N PRO A 113 0.99 0.23 -10.53
CA PRO A 113 1.98 1.30 -10.51
C PRO A 113 2.90 1.26 -11.74
N THR A 114 3.37 2.41 -12.19
CA THR A 114 4.41 2.58 -13.22
C THR A 114 5.77 2.89 -12.59
N ALA A 115 6.85 2.64 -13.33
CA ALA A 115 8.23 2.87 -12.91
C ALA A 115 9.04 3.53 -14.03
N ALA A 116 9.91 4.48 -13.66
CA ALA A 116 10.87 5.10 -14.59
C ALA A 116 12.18 4.30 -14.60
N VAL A 117 12.58 3.79 -15.77
CA VAL A 117 13.79 2.98 -15.95
C VAL A 117 14.70 3.54 -17.04
N ILE A 118 15.98 3.22 -16.97
CA ILE A 118 16.95 3.50 -18.03
C ILE A 118 17.19 2.21 -18.80
N ARG A 119 16.88 2.24 -20.10
CA ARG A 119 17.10 1.14 -21.05
C ARG A 119 17.66 1.71 -22.34
N ASP A 120 18.69 1.08 -22.88
CA ASP A 120 19.44 1.58 -24.05
C ASP A 120 19.86 3.06 -23.93
N GLY A 121 20.24 3.50 -22.71
CA GLY A 121 20.67 4.87 -22.40
C GLY A 121 19.55 5.91 -22.31
N SER A 122 18.29 5.52 -22.54
CA SER A 122 17.13 6.42 -22.51
C SER A 122 16.23 6.17 -21.31
N ILE A 123 15.66 7.23 -20.74
CA ILE A 123 14.68 7.13 -19.65
C ILE A 123 13.32 6.82 -20.26
N ILE A 124 12.72 5.70 -19.86
CA ILE A 124 11.38 5.29 -20.28
C ILE A 124 10.51 4.95 -19.07
N SER A 125 9.23 5.27 -19.14
CA SER A 125 8.24 4.88 -18.13
C SER A 125 7.56 3.58 -18.56
N ILE A 126 7.64 2.56 -17.70
CA ILE A 126 7.10 1.22 -17.97
C ILE A 126 6.18 0.78 -16.84
N SER A 127 5.42 -0.29 -17.08
CA SER A 127 4.68 -0.97 -16.01
C SER A 127 5.66 -1.54 -14.99
N SER A 128 5.38 -1.39 -13.69
CA SER A 128 6.23 -1.98 -12.63
C SER A 128 6.36 -3.51 -12.76
N LYS A 129 5.40 -4.17 -13.45
CA LYS A 129 5.41 -5.60 -13.73
C LYS A 129 6.52 -6.03 -14.69
N GLU A 130 6.98 -5.12 -15.54
CA GLU A 130 7.98 -5.37 -16.58
C GLU A 130 9.42 -5.09 -16.11
N VAL A 131 9.58 -4.66 -14.85
CA VAL A 131 10.89 -4.45 -14.23
C VAL A 131 11.57 -5.80 -13.98
N VAL A 132 12.83 -5.94 -14.37
CA VAL A 132 13.62 -7.17 -14.23
C VAL A 132 14.92 -6.94 -13.46
N PRO A 133 15.54 -7.97 -12.85
CA PRO A 133 16.86 -7.84 -12.25
C PRO A 133 17.89 -7.28 -13.25
N GLY A 134 18.65 -6.29 -12.82
CA GLY A 134 19.62 -5.54 -13.61
C GLY A 134 19.07 -4.29 -14.30
N ASP A 135 17.76 -4.04 -14.27
CA ASP A 135 17.21 -2.74 -14.69
C ASP A 135 17.79 -1.62 -13.81
N LEU A 136 18.02 -0.47 -14.42
CA LEU A 136 18.31 0.75 -13.69
C LEU A 136 17.03 1.54 -13.53
N VAL A 137 16.62 1.76 -12.29
CA VAL A 137 15.41 2.49 -11.96
C VAL A 137 15.79 3.85 -11.38
N ILE A 138 15.08 4.88 -11.82
CA ILE A 138 15.19 6.23 -11.28
C ILE A 138 14.14 6.38 -10.19
N LEU A 139 14.58 6.92 -9.05
CA LEU A 139 13.77 7.19 -7.89
C LEU A 139 13.68 8.70 -7.67
N GLU A 140 12.46 9.21 -7.60
CA GLU A 140 12.17 10.60 -7.25
C GLU A 140 11.15 10.67 -6.11
N ALA A 141 11.16 11.79 -5.38
CA ALA A 141 10.24 12.01 -4.27
C ALA A 141 8.76 11.84 -4.68
N GLY A 142 8.09 10.91 -4.02
CA GLY A 142 6.70 10.48 -4.30
C GLY A 142 6.60 9.19 -5.10
N ASN A 143 7.70 8.65 -5.62
CA ASN A 143 7.69 7.35 -6.29
C ASN A 143 7.60 6.20 -5.29
N VAL A 144 6.87 5.16 -5.65
CA VAL A 144 6.94 3.86 -4.99
C VAL A 144 8.11 3.09 -5.58
N VAL A 145 8.97 2.54 -4.73
CA VAL A 145 10.10 1.71 -5.17
C VAL A 145 9.54 0.41 -5.79
N PRO A 146 9.80 0.13 -7.08
CA PRO A 146 9.08 -0.93 -7.80
C PRO A 146 9.60 -2.35 -7.51
N ALA A 147 10.86 -2.47 -7.07
CA ALA A 147 11.56 -3.72 -6.84
C ALA A 147 12.70 -3.50 -5.83
N ASP A 148 13.25 -4.57 -5.25
CA ASP A 148 14.41 -4.43 -4.37
C ASP A 148 15.65 -4.08 -5.18
N MET A 149 16.40 -3.07 -4.73
CA MET A 149 17.48 -2.49 -5.51
C MET A 149 18.68 -2.07 -4.66
N ARG A 150 19.85 -2.14 -5.28
CA ARG A 150 21.10 -1.59 -4.77
C ARG A 150 21.27 -0.17 -5.29
N LEU A 151 21.37 0.81 -4.41
CA LEU A 151 21.50 2.21 -4.80
C LEU A 151 22.89 2.50 -5.39
N MET A 152 22.92 3.20 -6.53
CA MET A 152 24.14 3.64 -7.19
C MET A 152 24.36 5.15 -7.15
N GLU A 153 23.26 5.92 -7.12
CA GLU A 153 23.27 7.37 -7.00
C GLU A 153 22.26 7.76 -5.92
N SER A 154 22.65 8.70 -5.07
CA SER A 154 21.81 9.26 -4.02
C SER A 154 22.10 10.76 -3.92
N ALA A 155 21.07 11.57 -4.09
CA ALA A 155 21.09 13.00 -3.81
C ALA A 155 20.06 13.28 -2.73
N GLN A 156 20.52 13.27 -1.47
CA GLN A 156 19.68 13.42 -0.27
C GLN A 156 18.49 12.44 -0.25
N LEU A 157 18.69 11.24 -0.80
CA LEU A 157 17.61 10.27 -0.93
C LEU A 157 17.17 9.78 0.45
N ARG A 158 15.88 9.95 0.75
CA ARG A 158 15.24 9.41 1.94
C ARG A 158 14.05 8.57 1.54
N ILE A 159 13.93 7.39 2.13
CA ILE A 159 12.89 6.43 1.80
C ILE A 159 12.16 6.06 3.08
N GLU A 160 10.84 6.06 3.00
CA GLU A 160 9.96 5.62 4.06
C GLU A 160 9.80 4.09 4.00
N GLU A 161 10.35 3.41 5.00
CA GLU A 161 10.42 1.95 5.06
C GLU A 161 9.51 1.36 6.15
N ALA A 162 8.52 2.12 6.60
CA ALA A 162 7.55 1.72 7.63
C ALA A 162 6.84 0.40 7.26
N ALA A 163 6.55 0.19 5.98
CA ALA A 163 5.92 -1.03 5.48
C ALA A 163 6.72 -2.33 5.73
N LEU A 164 8.04 -2.22 5.98
CA LEU A 164 8.93 -3.36 6.22
C LEU A 164 9.53 -3.37 7.62
N THR A 165 9.71 -2.20 8.23
CA THR A 165 10.44 -2.05 9.51
C THR A 165 9.53 -1.64 10.66
N GLY A 166 8.34 -1.09 10.39
CA GLY A 166 7.48 -0.42 11.38
C GLY A 166 7.99 0.95 11.83
N GLU A 167 9.19 1.36 11.40
CA GLU A 167 9.79 2.65 11.76
C GLU A 167 9.34 3.75 10.79
N SER A 168 8.93 4.87 11.36
CA SER A 168 8.26 5.96 10.63
C SER A 168 9.19 7.06 10.15
N VAL A 169 10.39 7.12 10.73
CA VAL A 169 11.38 8.12 10.35
C VAL A 169 11.97 7.71 9.01
N PRO A 170 11.90 8.55 7.97
CA PRO A 170 12.49 8.23 6.68
C PRO A 170 13.98 7.93 6.82
N VAL A 171 14.41 6.80 6.26
CA VAL A 171 15.80 6.36 6.33
C VAL A 171 16.60 7.08 5.27
N GLU A 172 17.63 7.81 5.70
CA GLU A 172 18.59 8.41 4.79
C GLU A 172 19.49 7.35 4.16
N LYS A 173 19.59 7.41 2.83
CA LYS A 173 20.26 6.38 2.04
C LYS A 173 21.70 6.75 1.71
N SER A 174 22.58 5.76 1.84
CA SER A 174 24.01 5.85 1.57
C SER A 174 24.43 4.91 0.43
N LEU A 175 25.54 5.19 -0.24
CA LEU A 175 26.05 4.35 -1.32
C LEU A 175 27.10 3.33 -0.85
N SER A 176 27.66 3.50 0.34
CA SER A 176 28.76 2.68 0.86
C SER A 176 28.37 1.19 0.97
N ALA A 177 29.27 0.29 0.59
CA ALA A 177 29.11 -1.14 0.87
C ALA A 177 29.19 -1.39 2.38
N LEU A 178 28.34 -2.29 2.89
CA LEU A 178 28.27 -2.63 4.31
C LEU A 178 29.08 -3.90 4.56
N HIS A 179 29.99 -3.87 5.52
CA HIS A 179 30.97 -4.97 5.72
C HIS A 179 30.65 -5.87 6.92
N GLU A 180 29.58 -5.56 7.65
CA GLU A 180 29.13 -6.37 8.79
C GLU A 180 28.54 -7.71 8.33
N GLU A 181 28.76 -8.76 9.12
CA GLU A 181 28.30 -10.12 8.78
C GLU A 181 26.77 -10.23 8.71
N ILE A 182 26.06 -9.57 9.62
CA ILE A 182 24.61 -9.58 9.73
C ILE A 182 24.13 -8.13 9.89
N VAL A 183 23.58 -7.58 8.80
CA VAL A 183 22.92 -6.27 8.82
C VAL A 183 21.41 -6.49 8.77
N PRO A 184 20.62 -6.06 9.78
CA PRO A 184 19.16 -6.05 9.75
C PRO A 184 18.63 -5.27 8.53
N ILE A 185 17.40 -5.57 8.09
CA ILE A 185 16.83 -4.95 6.87
C ILE A 185 16.78 -3.41 6.99
N GLY A 186 16.36 -2.88 8.14
CA GLY A 186 16.28 -1.43 8.37
C GLY A 186 17.64 -0.71 8.37
N ASP A 187 18.73 -1.42 8.66
CA ASP A 187 20.07 -0.83 8.71
C ASP A 187 20.80 -0.88 7.36
N ARG A 188 20.23 -1.56 6.36
CA ARG A 188 20.79 -1.64 4.99
C ARG A 188 20.51 -0.35 4.21
N ARG A 189 21.12 0.76 4.65
CA ARG A 189 20.93 2.11 4.07
C ARG A 189 21.33 2.24 2.60
N ASN A 190 22.00 1.24 2.04
CA ASN A 190 22.45 1.21 0.65
C ASN A 190 21.54 0.42 -0.30
N MET A 191 20.41 -0.05 0.24
CA MET A 191 19.33 -0.71 -0.46
C MET A 191 18.07 0.14 -0.44
N ALA A 192 17.20 -0.07 -1.43
CA ALA A 192 15.80 0.36 -1.39
C ALA A 192 14.90 -0.83 -1.73
N TYR A 193 13.71 -0.87 -1.13
CA TYR A 193 12.88 -2.08 -1.10
C TYR A 193 11.53 -1.90 -1.78
N LYS A 194 11.04 -2.95 -2.43
CA LYS A 194 9.74 -2.97 -3.12
C LYS A 194 8.60 -2.50 -2.21
N GLY A 195 7.80 -1.55 -2.69
CA GLY A 195 6.60 -1.06 -1.99
C GLY A 195 6.86 0.05 -0.97
N THR A 196 8.13 0.40 -0.71
CA THR A 196 8.49 1.58 0.08
C THR A 196 8.33 2.86 -0.74
N ILE A 197 8.21 4.01 -0.08
CA ILE A 197 7.93 5.30 -0.74
C ILE A 197 9.15 6.20 -0.61
N VAL A 198 9.60 6.79 -1.71
CA VAL A 198 10.64 7.81 -1.70
C VAL A 198 10.03 9.10 -1.14
N SER A 199 10.42 9.49 0.07
CA SER A 199 9.86 10.68 0.72
C SER A 199 10.57 11.96 0.25
N TYR A 200 11.88 11.88 0.02
CA TYR A 200 12.69 13.04 -0.35
C TYR A 200 13.89 12.67 -1.23
N GLY A 201 14.38 13.66 -1.96
CA GLY A 201 15.56 13.55 -2.81
C GLY A 201 15.30 12.79 -4.10
N ARG A 202 16.41 12.42 -4.75
CA ARG A 202 16.40 11.55 -5.93
C ARG A 202 17.54 10.57 -5.87
N GLY A 203 17.39 9.46 -6.56
CA GLY A 203 18.43 8.46 -6.65
C GLY A 203 18.26 7.55 -7.85
N LYS A 204 19.24 6.68 -8.01
CA LYS A 204 19.23 5.64 -9.03
C LYS A 204 19.67 4.35 -8.39
N GLY A 205 19.04 3.24 -8.75
CA GLY A 205 19.39 1.93 -8.23
C GLY A 205 19.33 0.84 -9.28
N ILE A 206 20.15 -0.20 -9.08
CA ILE A 206 20.15 -1.42 -9.86
C ILE A 206 19.17 -2.38 -9.20
N VAL A 207 18.20 -2.88 -9.95
CA VAL A 207 17.26 -3.88 -9.45
C VAL A 207 18.00 -5.18 -9.19
N VAL A 208 17.92 -5.70 -7.96
CA VAL A 208 18.61 -6.94 -7.57
C VAL A 208 17.66 -8.11 -7.34
N ALA A 209 16.39 -7.84 -7.03
CA ALA A 209 15.37 -8.85 -6.87
C ALA A 209 13.99 -8.31 -7.27
N THR A 210 13.16 -9.17 -7.85
CA THR A 210 11.81 -8.85 -8.34
C THR A 210 10.81 -9.91 -7.86
N GLY A 211 9.52 -9.57 -7.91
CA GLY A 211 8.43 -10.50 -7.63
C GLY A 211 8.51 -11.09 -6.22
N MET A 212 8.54 -12.41 -6.12
CA MET A 212 8.58 -13.16 -4.86
C MET A 212 9.96 -13.20 -4.19
N GLU A 213 11.03 -12.86 -4.93
CA GLU A 213 12.40 -12.86 -4.40
C GLU A 213 12.75 -11.60 -3.60
N THR A 214 11.88 -10.58 -3.62
CA THR A 214 12.02 -9.38 -2.79
C THR A 214 11.75 -9.67 -1.31
N GLU A 215 12.21 -8.80 -0.41
CA GLU A 215 11.91 -8.95 1.02
C GLU A 215 10.39 -8.92 1.28
N LEU A 216 9.65 -8.04 0.57
CA LEU A 216 8.19 -8.02 0.62
C LEU A 216 7.57 -9.33 0.07
N GLY A 217 8.17 -9.92 -0.96
CA GLY A 217 7.76 -11.20 -1.53
C GLY A 217 7.98 -12.39 -0.60
N ARG A 218 9.07 -12.38 0.16
CA ARG A 218 9.33 -13.38 1.20
C ARG A 218 8.32 -13.28 2.33
N ILE A 219 8.01 -12.07 2.80
CA ILE A 219 6.94 -11.84 3.77
C ILE A 219 5.60 -12.34 3.22
N ALA A 220 5.29 -12.04 1.96
CA ALA A 220 4.07 -12.51 1.31
C ALA A 220 4.01 -14.05 1.23
N THR A 221 5.15 -14.72 1.02
CA THR A 221 5.23 -16.20 1.02
C THR A 221 4.89 -16.76 2.41
N MET A 222 5.49 -16.20 3.47
CA MET A 222 5.21 -16.62 4.85
C MET A 222 3.73 -16.44 5.22
N LEU A 223 3.09 -15.37 4.74
CA LEU A 223 1.66 -15.11 4.97
C LEU A 223 0.74 -15.98 4.11
N GLN A 224 1.17 -16.43 2.94
CA GLN A 224 0.38 -17.30 2.06
C GLN A 224 0.33 -18.75 2.55
N GLU A 225 1.25 -19.15 3.43
CA GLU A 225 1.26 -20.47 4.06
C GLU A 225 0.21 -20.59 5.19
N GLU A 226 -0.40 -19.49 5.63
CA GLU A 226 -1.55 -19.53 6.54
C GLU A 226 -2.84 -19.90 5.80
N GLU A 227 -3.56 -20.91 6.29
CA GLU A 227 -4.84 -21.34 5.73
C GLU A 227 -5.84 -20.17 5.65
N GLU A 228 -6.59 -20.08 4.55
CA GLU A 228 -7.66 -19.09 4.42
C GLU A 228 -8.69 -19.26 5.54
N VAL A 229 -8.67 -18.35 6.50
CA VAL A 229 -9.63 -18.32 7.59
C VAL A 229 -11.01 -17.94 7.04
N LYS A 230 -11.95 -18.89 7.08
CA LYS A 230 -13.34 -18.66 6.68
C LYS A 230 -13.98 -17.55 7.49
N THR A 231 -14.73 -16.67 6.83
CA THR A 231 -15.40 -15.54 7.51
C THR A 231 -16.57 -15.99 8.38
N PRO A 232 -17.01 -15.14 9.35
CA PRO A 232 -18.17 -15.43 10.18
C PRO A 232 -19.44 -15.82 9.41
N LEU A 233 -19.78 -15.12 8.33
CA LEU A 233 -20.92 -15.39 7.46
C LEU A 233 -20.73 -16.71 6.74
N GLN A 234 -19.55 -16.98 6.17
CA GLN A 234 -19.27 -18.28 5.54
C GLN A 234 -19.45 -19.43 6.54
N LYS A 235 -18.95 -19.30 7.77
CA LYS A 235 -19.15 -20.30 8.84
C LYS A 235 -20.64 -20.48 9.17
N ARG A 236 -21.40 -19.38 9.26
CA ARG A 236 -22.86 -19.44 9.49
C ARG A 236 -23.61 -20.07 8.32
N LEU A 237 -23.28 -19.72 7.09
CA LEU A 237 -23.90 -20.27 5.88
C LEU A 237 -23.63 -21.78 5.76
N ILE A 238 -22.41 -22.24 6.05
CA ILE A 238 -22.09 -23.67 6.11
C ILE A 238 -22.96 -24.36 7.17
N ARG A 239 -23.10 -23.78 8.36
CA ARG A 239 -23.93 -24.35 9.43
C ARG A 239 -25.41 -24.40 9.04
N VAL A 240 -25.94 -23.35 8.41
CA VAL A 240 -27.32 -23.30 7.90
C VAL A 240 -27.51 -24.34 6.80
N GLY A 241 -26.58 -24.43 5.85
CA GLY A 241 -26.60 -25.43 4.78
C GLY A 241 -26.57 -26.86 5.31
N GLN A 242 -25.73 -27.15 6.30
CA GLN A 242 -25.70 -28.44 6.99
C GLN A 242 -27.04 -28.75 7.67
N TRP A 243 -27.62 -27.78 8.37
CA TRP A 243 -28.89 -27.98 9.07
C TRP A 243 -30.06 -28.21 8.11
N LEU A 244 -30.12 -27.44 7.02
CA LEU A 244 -31.11 -27.63 5.94
C LEU A 244 -30.91 -28.98 5.24
N GLY A 245 -29.67 -29.36 4.92
CA GLY A 245 -29.35 -30.63 4.27
C GLY A 245 -29.71 -31.84 5.12
N ILE A 246 -29.37 -31.83 6.42
CA ILE A 246 -29.75 -32.89 7.37
C ILE A 246 -31.27 -32.96 7.51
N SER A 247 -31.95 -31.82 7.61
CA SER A 247 -33.42 -31.78 7.71
C SER A 247 -34.10 -32.32 6.45
N ALA A 248 -33.60 -31.96 5.27
CA ALA A 248 -34.10 -32.46 3.99
C ALA A 248 -33.91 -33.98 3.88
N LEU A 249 -32.71 -34.50 4.21
CA LEU A 249 -32.43 -35.94 4.23
C LEU A 249 -33.34 -36.70 5.21
N ALA A 250 -33.59 -36.15 6.40
CA ALA A 250 -34.49 -36.75 7.37
C ALA A 250 -35.93 -36.83 6.82
N ILE A 251 -36.43 -35.76 6.21
CA ILE A 251 -37.76 -35.74 5.57
C ILE A 251 -37.82 -36.75 4.42
N CYS A 252 -36.78 -36.81 3.57
CA CYS A 252 -36.69 -37.76 2.47
C CYS A 252 -36.72 -39.21 2.96
N ALA A 253 -36.00 -39.52 4.04
CA ALA A 253 -36.00 -40.84 4.66
C ALA A 253 -37.40 -41.20 5.22
N ILE A 254 -38.06 -40.25 5.89
CA ILE A 254 -39.42 -40.45 6.40
C ILE A 254 -40.40 -40.73 5.25
N VAL A 255 -40.39 -39.91 4.19
CA VAL A 255 -41.25 -40.09 3.02
C VAL A 255 -40.99 -41.44 2.37
N PHE A 256 -39.72 -41.81 2.17
CA PHE A 256 -39.32 -43.09 1.59
C PHE A 256 -39.85 -44.29 2.39
N VAL A 257 -39.63 -44.30 3.71
CA VAL A 257 -40.08 -45.39 4.60
C VAL A 257 -41.61 -45.48 4.64
N VAL A 258 -42.30 -44.34 4.79
CA VAL A 258 -43.78 -44.31 4.84
C VAL A 258 -44.38 -44.75 3.51
N GLY A 259 -43.78 -44.38 2.38
CA GLY A 259 -44.23 -44.82 1.06
C GLY A 259 -44.09 -46.32 0.86
N ILE A 260 -42.96 -46.90 1.26
CA ILE A 260 -42.78 -48.36 1.25
C ILE A 260 -43.81 -49.04 2.15
N MET A 261 -44.06 -48.50 3.36
CA MET A 261 -45.09 -49.04 4.26
C MET A 261 -46.51 -48.94 3.68
N ARG A 262 -46.77 -47.99 2.77
CA ARG A 262 -48.04 -47.88 2.02
C ARG A 262 -48.13 -48.84 0.83
N GLY A 263 -47.07 -49.57 0.50
CA GLY A 263 -47.01 -50.51 -0.63
C GLY A 263 -46.58 -49.88 -1.95
N GLU A 264 -46.02 -48.66 -1.94
CA GLU A 264 -45.47 -48.04 -3.14
C GLU A 264 -44.18 -48.72 -3.61
N SER A 265 -43.89 -48.61 -4.91
CA SER A 265 -42.66 -49.15 -5.48
C SER A 265 -41.41 -48.50 -4.85
N PRO A 266 -40.41 -49.28 -4.38
CA PRO A 266 -39.17 -48.73 -3.81
C PRO A 266 -38.44 -47.80 -4.78
N VAL A 267 -38.54 -48.06 -6.09
CA VAL A 267 -37.95 -47.20 -7.14
C VAL A 267 -38.65 -45.84 -7.18
N LEU A 268 -39.98 -45.84 -7.22
CA LEU A 268 -40.78 -44.61 -7.24
C LEU A 268 -40.50 -43.78 -5.98
N MET A 269 -40.42 -44.43 -4.82
CA MET A 269 -40.11 -43.76 -3.56
C MET A 269 -38.70 -43.19 -3.53
N PHE A 270 -37.72 -43.89 -4.12
CA PHE A 270 -36.35 -43.40 -4.23
C PHE A 270 -36.27 -42.14 -5.10
N LEU A 271 -36.89 -42.17 -6.28
CA LEU A 271 -36.93 -41.03 -7.20
C LEU A 271 -37.68 -39.83 -6.61
N THR A 272 -38.75 -40.09 -5.87
CA THR A 272 -39.49 -39.06 -5.13
C THR A 272 -38.61 -38.42 -4.04
N ALA A 273 -37.87 -39.23 -3.28
CA ALA A 273 -36.95 -38.76 -2.26
C ALA A 273 -35.80 -37.92 -2.84
N VAL A 274 -35.21 -38.35 -3.96
CA VAL A 274 -34.19 -37.56 -4.68
C VAL A 274 -34.76 -36.24 -5.15
N SER A 275 -35.93 -36.25 -5.80
CA SER A 275 -36.57 -35.03 -6.32
C SER A 275 -36.86 -34.02 -5.21
N LEU A 276 -37.31 -34.52 -4.05
CA LEU A 276 -37.57 -33.70 -2.87
C LEU A 276 -36.28 -33.14 -2.24
N ALA A 277 -35.21 -33.96 -2.21
CA ALA A 277 -33.91 -33.52 -1.74
C ALA A 277 -33.37 -32.37 -2.59
N VAL A 278 -33.48 -32.46 -3.92
CA VAL A 278 -33.05 -31.42 -4.86
C VAL A 278 -33.81 -30.11 -4.65
N ALA A 279 -35.14 -30.20 -4.53
CA ALA A 279 -35.99 -29.03 -4.32
C ALA A 279 -35.69 -28.27 -3.03
N ALA A 280 -35.10 -28.94 -2.03
CA ALA A 280 -34.79 -28.34 -0.73
C ALA A 280 -33.43 -27.61 -0.68
N ILE A 281 -32.59 -27.70 -1.73
CA ILE A 281 -31.21 -27.17 -1.69
C ILE A 281 -31.21 -25.69 -2.06
N PRO A 282 -30.66 -24.82 -1.21
CA PRO A 282 -30.52 -23.41 -1.52
C PRO A 282 -29.25 -23.16 -2.35
N GLU A 283 -29.22 -23.66 -3.59
CA GLU A 283 -28.05 -23.54 -4.48
C GLU A 283 -27.69 -22.08 -4.80
N ALA A 284 -28.68 -21.18 -4.76
CA ALA A 284 -28.48 -19.75 -5.00
C ALA A 284 -27.71 -19.05 -3.86
N LEU A 285 -27.57 -19.66 -2.69
CA LEU A 285 -27.06 -18.99 -1.48
C LEU A 285 -25.60 -18.51 -1.63
N PRO A 286 -24.64 -19.31 -2.11
CA PRO A 286 -23.25 -18.86 -2.27
C PRO A 286 -23.10 -17.75 -3.32
N ALA A 287 -23.89 -17.84 -4.40
CA ALA A 287 -23.91 -16.85 -5.46
C ALA A 287 -24.49 -15.51 -5.00
N VAL A 288 -25.63 -15.55 -4.29
CA VAL A 288 -26.25 -14.35 -3.70
C VAL A 288 -25.28 -13.64 -2.77
N VAL A 289 -24.59 -14.37 -1.90
CA VAL A 289 -23.61 -13.81 -0.97
C VAL A 289 -22.46 -13.15 -1.72
N THR A 290 -21.91 -13.82 -2.73
CA THR A 290 -20.79 -13.29 -3.53
C THR A 290 -21.20 -12.02 -4.28
N ILE A 291 -22.38 -12.01 -4.91
CA ILE A 291 -22.93 -10.85 -5.61
C ILE A 291 -23.16 -9.69 -4.63
N SER A 292 -23.78 -9.95 -3.46
CA SER A 292 -24.01 -8.94 -2.44
C SER A 292 -22.70 -8.34 -1.92
N LEU A 293 -21.69 -9.16 -1.64
CA LEU A 293 -20.37 -8.67 -1.20
C LEU A 293 -19.68 -7.87 -2.31
N SER A 294 -19.78 -8.29 -3.57
CA SER A 294 -19.23 -7.57 -4.72
C SER A 294 -19.87 -6.18 -4.91
N LEU A 295 -21.20 -6.09 -4.75
CA LEU A 295 -21.90 -4.80 -4.79
C LEU A 295 -21.48 -3.90 -3.61
N GLY A 296 -21.28 -4.48 -2.43
CA GLY A 296 -20.72 -3.79 -1.26
C GLY A 296 -19.32 -3.23 -1.54
N ALA A 297 -18.43 -4.05 -2.11
CA ALA A 297 -17.08 -3.65 -2.51
C ALA A 297 -17.11 -2.51 -3.54
N MET A 298 -18.00 -2.57 -4.55
CA MET A 298 -18.16 -1.48 -5.51
C MET A 298 -18.59 -0.16 -4.86
N LYS A 299 -19.45 -0.22 -3.84
CA LYS A 299 -19.87 0.97 -3.09
C LYS A 299 -18.71 1.55 -2.26
N MET A 300 -17.87 0.70 -1.67
CA MET A 300 -16.67 1.11 -0.94
C MET A 300 -15.64 1.79 -1.86
N VAL A 301 -15.46 1.29 -3.07
CA VAL A 301 -14.54 1.90 -4.07
C VAL A 301 -14.96 3.31 -4.43
N LYS A 302 -16.28 3.60 -4.53
CA LYS A 302 -16.79 4.97 -4.73
C LYS A 302 -16.45 5.93 -3.58
N GLN A 303 -16.09 5.41 -2.42
CA GLN A 303 -15.60 6.17 -1.25
C GLN A 303 -14.08 6.05 -1.09
N SER A 304 -13.35 5.71 -2.16
CA SER A 304 -11.90 5.55 -2.17
C SER A 304 -11.37 4.41 -1.31
N VAL A 305 -12.21 3.41 -0.99
CA VAL A 305 -11.79 2.19 -0.27
C VAL A 305 -11.70 1.03 -1.26
N LEU A 306 -10.48 0.62 -1.59
CA LEU A 306 -10.24 -0.49 -2.52
C LEU A 306 -10.25 -1.85 -1.80
N VAL A 307 -11.23 -2.68 -2.12
CA VAL A 307 -11.35 -4.04 -1.58
C VAL A 307 -10.59 -5.04 -2.46
N ARG A 308 -9.55 -5.68 -1.91
CA ARG A 308 -8.74 -6.68 -2.64
C ARG A 308 -9.29 -8.11 -2.56
N LYS A 309 -10.03 -8.43 -1.49
CA LYS A 309 -10.66 -9.75 -1.24
C LYS A 309 -12.11 -9.53 -0.80
N LEU A 310 -13.09 -10.15 -1.47
CA LEU A 310 -14.52 -10.01 -1.13
C LEU A 310 -14.87 -10.33 0.34
N PRO A 311 -14.30 -11.38 0.96
CA PRO A 311 -14.61 -11.69 2.36
C PRO A 311 -14.17 -10.58 3.34
N ALA A 312 -13.29 -9.66 2.94
CA ALA A 312 -12.87 -8.53 3.77
C ALA A 312 -14.02 -7.52 4.02
N VAL A 313 -14.98 -7.40 3.08
CA VAL A 313 -16.15 -6.51 3.22
C VAL A 313 -16.97 -6.88 4.45
N GLU A 314 -17.19 -8.18 4.64
CA GLU A 314 -17.93 -8.73 5.77
C GLU A 314 -17.10 -8.71 7.05
N THR A 315 -15.82 -9.06 6.94
CA THR A 315 -14.89 -9.08 8.08
C THR A 315 -14.85 -7.70 8.73
N LEU A 316 -14.73 -6.62 7.93
CA LEU A 316 -14.74 -5.24 8.42
C LEU A 316 -16.01 -4.90 9.20
N GLY A 317 -17.17 -5.38 8.75
CA GLY A 317 -18.45 -5.18 9.45
C GLY A 317 -18.58 -6.00 10.75
N SER A 318 -17.70 -6.96 10.97
CA SER A 318 -17.69 -7.85 12.15
C SER A 318 -16.50 -7.59 13.07
N VAL A 319 -15.69 -6.56 12.80
CA VAL A 319 -14.52 -6.21 13.63
C VAL A 319 -14.97 -5.77 15.01
N THR A 320 -14.35 -6.34 16.04
CA THR A 320 -14.54 -5.96 17.46
C THR A 320 -13.32 -5.25 18.04
N TYR A 321 -12.13 -5.48 17.47
CA TYR A 321 -10.88 -4.85 17.86
C TYR A 321 -10.17 -4.33 16.61
N ILE A 322 -9.82 -3.04 16.62
CA ILE A 322 -9.01 -2.43 15.57
C ILE A 322 -7.59 -2.28 16.13
N CYS A 323 -6.68 -3.11 15.62
CA CYS A 323 -5.25 -2.90 15.81
C CYS A 323 -4.78 -1.96 14.69
N SER A 324 -4.47 -0.72 15.03
CA SER A 324 -3.98 0.26 14.07
C SER A 324 -2.50 0.49 14.26
N ASP A 325 -1.77 0.59 13.15
CA ASP A 325 -0.46 1.24 13.19
C ASP A 325 -0.65 2.73 13.50
N LYS A 326 0.35 3.36 14.12
CA LYS A 326 0.33 4.78 14.43
C LYS A 326 0.61 5.60 13.18
N THR A 327 1.71 5.32 12.50
CA THR A 327 2.22 6.25 11.51
C THR A 327 1.71 5.95 10.11
N GLY A 328 1.28 6.98 9.39
CA GLY A 328 0.65 6.84 8.07
C GLY A 328 -0.76 6.25 8.12
N THR A 329 -1.24 5.85 9.30
CA THR A 329 -2.60 5.35 9.53
C THR A 329 -3.37 6.26 10.50
N LEU A 330 -2.89 6.46 11.73
CA LEU A 330 -3.49 7.41 12.68
C LEU A 330 -2.93 8.83 12.49
N THR A 331 -1.65 8.94 12.15
CA THR A 331 -0.99 10.21 11.86
C THR A 331 -0.90 10.44 10.35
N LEU A 332 -0.86 11.72 9.95
CA LEU A 332 -0.70 12.14 8.56
C LEU A 332 0.69 11.86 7.98
N ASN A 333 1.59 11.23 8.78
CA ASN A 333 2.98 11.00 8.44
C ASN A 333 3.69 12.27 7.91
N ARG A 334 3.34 13.40 8.51
CA ARG A 334 3.88 14.73 8.18
C ARG A 334 4.23 15.42 9.48
N MET A 335 5.46 15.90 9.58
CA MET A 335 5.89 16.71 10.72
C MET A 335 5.12 18.05 10.67
N THR A 336 4.55 18.46 11.81
CA THR A 336 3.79 19.71 11.93
C THR A 336 4.21 20.40 13.22
N VAL A 337 4.25 21.73 13.21
CA VAL A 337 4.45 22.50 14.44
C VAL A 337 3.15 22.43 15.26
N GLU A 338 3.25 22.05 16.53
CA GLU A 338 2.09 21.90 17.44
C GLU A 338 2.01 23.05 18.47
N GLU A 339 3.16 23.45 19.01
CA GLU A 339 3.27 24.46 20.05
C GLU A 339 4.49 25.36 19.82
N MET A 340 4.41 26.61 20.28
CA MET A 340 5.54 27.54 20.34
C MET A 340 5.64 28.15 21.73
N PHE A 341 6.86 28.28 22.25
CA PHE A 341 7.12 28.97 23.50
C PHE A 341 7.73 30.34 23.21
N VAL A 342 6.96 31.41 23.46
CA VAL A 342 7.33 32.79 23.14
C VAL A 342 6.80 33.71 24.24
N ASP A 343 7.58 34.71 24.66
CA ASP A 343 7.18 35.69 25.70
C ASP A 343 6.68 35.00 27.00
N ASN A 344 7.41 33.97 27.42
CA ASN A 344 7.11 33.14 28.60
C ASN A 344 5.71 32.48 28.58
N LYS A 345 5.16 32.23 27.38
CA LYS A 345 3.85 31.59 27.16
C LYS A 345 3.96 30.48 26.13
N ILE A 346 3.22 29.40 26.35
CA ILE A 346 3.02 28.34 25.37
C ILE A 346 1.81 28.72 24.51
N LEU A 347 2.01 28.81 23.20
CA LEU A 347 0.99 29.08 22.20
C LEU A 347 0.73 27.81 21.39
N ARG A 348 -0.54 27.36 21.33
CA ARG A 348 -0.96 26.19 20.54
C ARG A 348 -1.50 26.61 19.18
N ILE A 349 -1.13 25.88 18.14
CA ILE A 349 -1.28 26.28 16.73
C ILE A 349 -2.75 26.45 16.25
N PRO A 350 -3.81 25.83 16.81
CA PRO A 350 -5.18 26.23 16.44
C PRO A 350 -5.62 27.57 17.06
N ASP A 351 -4.97 28.04 18.13
CA ASP A 351 -5.38 29.22 18.90
C ASP A 351 -4.59 30.50 18.56
N ILE A 352 -3.56 30.39 17.71
CA ILE A 352 -2.74 31.53 17.31
C ILE A 352 -3.54 32.43 16.37
N LYS A 353 -4.13 33.50 16.92
CA LYS A 353 -4.75 34.58 16.14
C LYS A 353 -3.69 35.58 15.69
N ILE A 354 -3.20 35.41 14.47
CA ILE A 354 -2.30 36.39 13.85
C ILE A 354 -3.15 37.56 13.35
N ASN A 355 -3.21 38.61 14.15
CA ASN A 355 -3.79 39.88 13.75
C ASN A 355 -2.83 40.55 12.75
N ASN A 356 -3.20 40.54 11.47
CA ASN A 356 -2.44 40.98 10.30
C ASN A 356 -1.53 39.91 9.68
N LYS A 357 -2.07 39.20 8.68
CA LYS A 357 -1.34 38.30 7.77
C LYS A 357 -0.42 39.02 6.78
N GLU A 358 -0.16 40.30 6.99
CA GLU A 358 0.71 41.10 6.12
C GLU A 358 2.01 41.41 6.85
N PHE A 359 3.11 41.04 6.21
CA PHE A 359 4.45 41.39 6.63
C PHE A 359 4.67 42.90 6.47
N SER A 360 4.42 43.65 7.54
CA SER A 360 4.64 45.11 7.59
C SER A 360 5.74 45.43 8.60
N THR A 361 6.58 46.42 8.30
CA THR A 361 7.65 46.90 9.20
C THR A 361 7.13 47.38 10.56
N LYS A 362 5.81 47.59 10.72
CA LYS A 362 5.15 47.93 11.99
C LYS A 362 4.94 46.73 12.94
N ASN A 363 5.15 45.50 12.46
CA ASN A 363 4.81 44.26 13.17
C ASN A 363 6.02 43.50 13.74
N LEU A 364 7.24 44.05 13.63
CA LEU A 364 8.49 43.43 14.12
C LEU A 364 8.64 43.45 15.65
N ASP A 365 7.89 44.30 16.36
CA ASP A 365 7.94 44.40 17.83
C ASP A 365 7.30 43.19 18.55
N SER A 366 6.53 42.36 17.84
CA SER A 366 5.88 41.18 18.42
C SER A 366 6.86 40.00 18.45
N PRO A 367 7.18 39.42 19.62
CA PRO A 367 8.03 38.24 19.74
C PRO A 367 7.53 37.05 18.90
N VAL A 368 6.21 36.93 18.72
CA VAL A 368 5.60 35.87 17.90
C VAL A 368 5.91 36.07 16.42
N ASN A 369 5.85 37.31 15.93
CA ASN A 369 6.15 37.62 14.54
C ASN A 369 7.64 37.42 14.25
N LEU A 370 8.52 37.80 15.19
CA LEU A 370 9.96 37.55 15.07
C LEU A 370 10.26 36.04 14.99
N MET A 371 9.59 35.22 15.79
CA MET A 371 9.70 33.76 15.72
C MET A 371 9.28 33.24 14.34
N MET A 372 8.16 33.72 13.77
CA MET A 372 7.72 33.33 12.42
C MET A 372 8.73 33.70 11.34
N ILE A 373 9.31 34.89 11.41
CA ILE A 373 10.36 35.32 10.48
C ILE A 373 11.57 34.38 10.59
N CYS A 374 12.01 34.08 11.82
CA CYS A 374 13.14 33.18 12.04
C CYS A 374 12.86 31.79 11.46
N MET A 375 11.64 31.25 11.64
CA MET A 375 11.21 29.98 11.06
C MET A 375 11.19 29.99 9.53
N ALA A 376 10.87 31.14 8.90
CA ALA A 376 10.83 31.30 7.45
C ALA A 376 12.24 31.40 6.83
N ILE A 377 13.13 32.23 7.41
CA ILE A 377 14.39 32.63 6.75
C ILE A 377 15.62 31.87 7.25
N SER A 378 15.60 31.28 8.45
CA SER A 378 16.61 30.31 8.88
C SER A 378 16.16 28.89 8.52
N ASN A 379 15.86 28.66 7.25
CA ASN A 379 15.23 27.44 6.75
C ASN A 379 15.67 27.13 5.33
N ASP A 380 15.99 25.87 5.03
CA ASP A 380 16.42 25.46 3.68
C ASP A 380 15.29 24.86 2.82
N ALA A 381 14.07 24.76 3.35
CA ALA A 381 12.91 24.36 2.58
C ALA A 381 12.63 25.35 1.43
N ARG A 382 12.24 24.79 0.28
CA ARG A 382 11.96 25.54 -0.96
C ARG A 382 10.72 25.00 -1.64
N ILE A 383 9.97 25.91 -2.28
CA ILE A 383 8.87 25.57 -3.18
C ILE A 383 9.47 25.27 -4.57
N THR A 384 9.20 24.08 -5.10
CA THR A 384 9.60 23.71 -6.47
C THR A 384 8.76 24.45 -7.51
N LYS A 385 9.18 24.42 -8.78
CA LYS A 385 8.41 25.01 -9.90
C LYS A 385 6.99 24.42 -10.05
N GLU A 386 6.77 23.23 -9.50
CA GLU A 386 5.50 22.51 -9.51
C GLU A 386 4.62 22.85 -8.28
N GLY A 387 5.08 23.75 -7.40
CA GLY A 387 4.36 24.14 -6.19
C GLY A 387 4.51 23.18 -5.01
N LYS A 388 5.40 22.18 -5.08
CA LYS A 388 5.64 21.23 -3.99
C LYS A 388 6.74 21.76 -3.06
N ILE A 389 6.55 21.65 -1.75
CA ILE A 389 7.57 22.05 -0.77
C ILE A 389 8.58 20.90 -0.62
N THR A 390 9.85 21.25 -0.64
CA THR A 390 10.98 20.31 -0.57
C THR A 390 11.95 20.76 0.52
N GLY A 391 12.35 19.85 1.41
CA GLY A 391 13.29 20.08 2.50
C GLY A 391 13.26 18.91 3.49
N ASP A 392 13.98 19.05 4.61
CA ASP A 392 13.85 18.15 5.75
C ASP A 392 12.42 18.24 6.35
N PRO A 393 11.80 17.15 6.84
CA PRO A 393 10.45 17.20 7.41
C PRO A 393 10.26 18.29 8.48
N THR A 394 11.26 18.48 9.34
CA THR A 394 11.21 19.51 10.41
C THR A 394 11.27 20.91 9.80
N GLU A 395 12.11 21.10 8.79
CA GLU A 395 12.21 22.38 8.09
C GLU A 395 10.95 22.70 7.28
N ILE A 396 10.35 21.70 6.62
CA ILE A 396 9.06 21.83 5.94
C ILE A 396 8.00 22.27 6.93
N ALA A 397 7.93 21.65 8.12
CA ALA A 397 6.94 22.00 9.15
C ALA A 397 7.06 23.47 9.58
N LEU A 398 8.29 23.93 9.85
CA LEU A 398 8.56 25.32 10.25
C LEU A 398 8.27 26.31 9.11
N PHE A 399 8.65 25.95 7.88
CA PHE A 399 8.40 26.75 6.69
C PHE A 399 6.91 26.92 6.44
N GLU A 400 6.15 25.83 6.45
CA GLU A 400 4.70 25.85 6.25
C GLU A 400 3.98 26.62 7.34
N MET A 401 4.44 26.52 8.59
CA MET A 401 3.88 27.30 9.68
C MET A 401 4.02 28.80 9.43
N ALA A 402 5.22 29.26 9.05
CA ALA A 402 5.46 30.66 8.74
C ALA A 402 4.68 31.12 7.49
N GLU A 403 4.67 30.33 6.43
CA GLU A 403 3.99 30.62 5.16
C GLU A 403 2.46 30.75 5.38
N ASN A 404 1.84 29.78 6.06
CA ASN A 404 0.40 29.80 6.38
C ASN A 404 0.00 30.96 7.31
N SER A 405 0.97 31.46 8.07
CA SER A 405 0.85 32.58 8.99
C SER A 405 1.00 33.95 8.31
N GLY A 406 1.30 33.99 7.02
CA GLY A 406 1.54 35.23 6.26
C GLY A 406 2.98 35.75 6.33
N PHE A 407 3.91 34.96 6.86
CA PHE A 407 5.34 35.25 6.93
C PHE A 407 6.09 34.46 5.85
N GLY A 408 5.78 34.78 4.59
CA GLY A 408 6.35 34.09 3.45
C GLY A 408 7.87 34.25 3.38
N LYS A 409 8.57 33.18 3.02
CA LYS A 409 10.05 33.21 2.93
C LYS A 409 10.54 34.24 1.90
N SER A 410 9.90 34.32 0.73
CA SER A 410 10.27 35.27 -0.32
C SER A 410 10.17 36.73 0.15
N ASP A 411 9.09 37.08 0.84
CA ASP A 411 8.88 38.45 1.35
C ASP A 411 9.85 38.78 2.49
N SER A 412 10.12 37.78 3.34
CA SER A 412 11.06 37.92 4.46
C SER A 412 12.52 38.03 3.98
N GLU A 413 12.91 37.31 2.93
CA GLU A 413 14.25 37.38 2.31
C GLU A 413 14.50 38.70 1.56
N VAL A 414 13.45 39.39 1.06
CA VAL A 414 13.62 40.74 0.49
C VAL A 414 14.07 41.73 1.57
N LEU A 415 13.55 41.61 2.78
CA LEU A 415 13.84 42.52 3.90
C LEU A 415 15.07 42.09 4.71
N LEU A 416 15.33 40.78 4.79
CA LEU A 416 16.46 40.17 5.44
C LEU A 416 17.16 39.18 4.50
N PRO A 417 17.84 39.65 3.44
CA PRO A 417 18.51 38.77 2.50
C PRO A 417 19.62 37.99 3.19
N ARG A 418 19.60 36.67 3.02
CA ARG A 418 20.63 35.76 3.52
C ARG A 418 21.94 36.03 2.76
N VAL A 419 23.01 36.36 3.50
CA VAL A 419 24.34 36.67 2.95
C VAL A 419 25.37 35.58 3.20
N SER A 420 25.16 34.76 4.23
CA SER A 420 26.04 33.65 4.58
C SER A 420 25.27 32.65 5.44
N GLU A 421 25.78 31.43 5.55
CA GLU A 421 25.20 30.38 6.39
C GLU A 421 26.28 29.45 6.92
N ILE A 422 25.98 28.86 8.07
CA ILE A 422 26.61 27.65 8.55
C ILE A 422 25.48 26.61 8.60
N PRO A 423 25.47 25.64 7.68
CA PRO A 423 24.39 24.67 7.59
C PRO A 423 24.28 23.86 8.87
N PHE A 424 23.17 23.13 9.02
CA PHE A 424 23.01 22.23 10.15
C PHE A 424 24.15 21.21 10.19
N ASP A 425 24.80 21.14 11.33
CA ASP A 425 25.92 20.23 11.58
C ASP A 425 25.59 19.41 12.85
N SER A 426 25.83 18.10 12.80
CA SER A 426 25.43 17.19 13.90
C SER A 426 26.31 17.35 15.14
N ASP A 427 27.55 17.81 15.00
CA ASP A 427 28.45 18.08 16.12
C ASP A 427 28.04 19.39 16.81
N ARG A 428 27.68 20.42 16.02
CA ARG A 428 27.18 21.71 16.53
C ARG A 428 25.71 21.65 16.98
N LYS A 429 24.94 20.67 16.51
CA LYS A 429 23.50 20.47 16.71
C LYS A 429 22.65 21.72 16.41
N CYS A 430 23.12 22.58 15.52
CA CYS A 430 22.43 23.81 15.14
C CYS A 430 22.81 24.28 13.73
N MET A 431 21.91 25.05 13.12
CA MET A 431 22.11 25.82 11.89
C MET A 431 22.15 27.31 12.24
N THR A 432 23.00 28.07 11.56
CA THR A 432 23.07 29.54 11.69
C THR A 432 23.01 30.19 10.33
N THR A 433 22.11 31.15 10.12
CA THR A 433 22.03 31.96 8.90
C THR A 433 22.31 33.41 9.21
N PHE A 434 23.05 34.08 8.33
CA PHE A 434 23.40 35.49 8.46
C PHE A 434 22.63 36.28 7.41
N HIS A 435 21.96 37.35 7.85
CA HIS A 435 21.09 38.17 7.03
C HIS A 435 21.53 39.62 7.08
N LYS A 436 21.54 40.32 5.94
CA LYS A 436 21.79 41.76 5.93
C LYS A 436 20.52 42.49 6.35
N ASN A 437 20.61 43.36 7.36
CA ASN A 437 19.44 44.15 7.76
C ASN A 437 19.17 45.23 6.71
N SER A 438 18.11 45.04 5.91
CA SER A 438 17.70 46.02 4.89
C SER A 438 16.61 46.97 5.40
N LEU A 439 16.22 46.85 6.68
CA LEU A 439 15.27 47.75 7.32
C LEU A 439 15.97 49.04 7.75
N LYS A 440 15.30 50.19 7.58
CA LYS A 440 15.77 51.50 8.04
C LYS A 440 15.74 51.65 9.57
N GLN A 441 15.25 50.64 10.29
CA GLN A 441 15.15 50.62 11.75
C GLN A 441 15.90 49.39 12.29
N PRO A 442 16.52 49.49 13.48
CA PRO A 442 17.10 48.34 14.16
C PRO A 442 16.03 47.29 14.46
N ILE A 443 16.32 46.00 14.22
CA ILE A 443 15.47 44.88 14.65
C ILE A 443 15.61 44.65 16.16
N LEU A 444 16.75 45.03 16.73
CA LEU A 444 17.09 44.97 18.15
C LEU A 444 17.41 46.39 18.63
N LYS A 445 17.18 46.69 19.92
CA LYS A 445 17.21 48.05 20.51
C LYS A 445 18.53 48.83 20.44
N GLU A 446 19.56 48.35 19.74
CA GLU A 446 20.88 48.97 19.66
C GLU A 446 21.23 49.36 18.21
N ASP A 447 21.98 50.46 18.07
CA ASP A 447 22.35 51.17 16.82
C ASP A 447 23.25 50.36 15.84
N ASP A 448 23.26 49.03 15.91
CA ASP A 448 24.13 48.18 15.08
C ASP A 448 23.48 47.84 13.73
N VAL A 449 23.81 48.68 12.75
CA VAL A 449 23.31 48.58 11.38
C VAL A 449 24.28 47.73 10.55
N GLY A 450 23.93 46.46 10.31
CA GLY A 450 24.58 45.71 9.25
C GLY A 450 24.00 44.32 9.01
N PHE A 451 24.08 43.46 10.02
CA PHE A 451 23.78 42.03 9.87
C PHE A 451 23.10 41.45 11.10
N VAL A 452 22.23 40.46 10.88
CA VAL A 452 21.54 39.69 11.92
C VAL A 452 21.85 38.22 11.70
N SER A 453 22.33 37.54 12.74
CA SER A 453 22.46 36.08 12.75
C SER A 453 21.22 35.45 13.37
N ILE A 454 20.64 34.46 12.71
CA ILE A 454 19.54 33.66 13.23
C ILE A 454 20.05 32.23 13.38
N THR A 455 19.86 31.64 14.55
CA THR A 455 20.31 30.28 14.84
C THR A 455 19.14 29.43 15.32
N LYS A 456 19.01 28.22 14.76
CA LYS A 456 18.05 27.20 15.22
C LYS A 456 18.79 25.89 15.50
N GLY A 457 18.34 25.12 16.47
CA GLY A 457 19.00 23.87 16.85
C GLY A 457 18.38 23.21 18.07
N GLY A 458 19.10 22.28 18.68
CA GLY A 458 18.69 21.68 19.95
C GLY A 458 18.51 22.75 21.03
N VAL A 459 17.41 22.67 21.80
CA VAL A 459 17.01 23.70 22.77
C VAL A 459 18.13 24.02 23.77
N GLU A 460 18.77 23.00 24.34
CA GLU A 460 19.91 23.14 25.25
C GLU A 460 21.06 23.94 24.63
N VAL A 461 21.41 23.62 23.37
CA VAL A 461 22.50 24.28 22.64
C VAL A 461 22.19 25.74 22.34
N ILE A 462 20.92 26.08 22.09
CA ILE A 462 20.53 27.47 21.86
C ILE A 462 20.54 28.25 23.16
N ILE A 463 20.04 27.68 24.26
CA ILE A 463 20.06 28.32 25.59
C ILE A 463 21.50 28.62 26.02
N ASP A 464 22.40 27.63 25.95
CA ASP A 464 23.82 27.78 26.33
C ASP A 464 24.56 28.85 25.52
N LYS A 465 24.11 29.15 24.30
CA LYS A 465 24.68 30.17 23.41
C LYS A 465 23.99 31.54 23.54
N SER A 466 22.88 31.62 24.27
CA SER A 466 22.10 32.84 24.45
C SER A 466 22.33 33.52 25.80
N GLU A 467 22.90 32.80 26.77
CA GLU A 467 23.49 33.37 27.99
C GLU A 467 24.91 33.92 27.71
#